data_AF-A0A835SLH0-F1
#
_entry.id   AF-A0A835SLH0-F1
#
_cell.length_a   1.000
_cell.length_b   1.000
_cell.length_c   1.000
_cell.angle_alpha   90.00
_cell.angle_beta   90.00
_cell.angle_gamma   90.00
#
_symmetry.space_group_name_H-M   'P 1'
#
loop_
_entity.id
_entity.type
_entity.pdbx_description
1 polymer ?
#
loop_
_entity_poly.entity_id
_entity_poly.type
_entity_poly.pdbx_seq_one_letter_code
_entity_poly.pdbx_strand_id
1 'polypeptide(L)'
;MAQVAAVIIATSTGRTLADELSSRGSYTHLIEGPDGVPKVLLGVNGQPVLNHWLAAIKAVPRLTPIEDKVFILCNENNLEQVRAWAADPRTSLGGFPGQPGGFPVDNVLSNGWDDSLGFAGDLAAFLAAAPPAAQLGSASLVVVEGDGLVGPGFGLSRVVEHTVVRGKDTLTYMAAPEGMPLEGSAVLALEDAANAHQTASQRVEGLDAAANGIADPMAFTPVLAPVAVLRPETVARAAGSAGAGPSPYGASGLGYMLAGLRPGDVAHPPIYAMPVDSCFRLGDAYSLQLASNFFAYYATEKAGGKGEAAKALDAARRLAQLNEARTMAGGSLAGAVKLVREVESARPQEPCVDAAQRKLYNAFFQSWLAGDRHHDVGATVGRGGVTAAGGGDGAGAGLPLRFADVTTRKHNPKQQHPVYQTSNSIYGAKPASQLDMPLSYSSSSQAFTRAFPVTAAKNSCMVTSVTRSKVHKALDDY
;
A
#
# COMPACT_ATOMS: atom_id res chain seq x y z
N MET A 1 -17.15 -30.94 -3.53
CA MET A 1 -16.91 -29.50 -3.78
C MET A 1 -15.51 -29.35 -4.31
N ALA A 2 -15.26 -28.51 -5.32
CA ALA A 2 -13.88 -28.22 -5.74
C ALA A 2 -13.13 -27.55 -4.58
N GLN A 3 -11.93 -28.05 -4.29
CA GLN A 3 -11.08 -27.55 -3.22
C GLN A 3 -10.40 -26.26 -3.65
N VAL A 4 -10.26 -25.32 -2.71
CA VAL A 4 -9.59 -24.04 -2.94
C VAL A 4 -8.64 -23.77 -1.79
N ALA A 5 -7.43 -23.32 -2.12
CA ALA A 5 -6.43 -22.83 -1.19
C ALA A 5 -5.96 -21.43 -1.61
N ALA A 6 -5.23 -20.73 -0.75
CA ALA A 6 -4.67 -19.42 -1.02
C ALA A 6 -3.21 -19.33 -0.55
N VAL A 7 -2.39 -18.66 -1.34
CA VAL A 7 -1.02 -18.29 -0.97
C VAL A 7 -0.79 -16.81 -1.24
N ILE A 8 -0.21 -16.13 -0.25
CA ILE A 8 0.35 -14.78 -0.39
C ILE A 8 1.87 -14.93 -0.53
N ILE A 9 2.40 -14.58 -1.71
CA ILE A 9 3.84 -14.58 -1.96
C ILE A 9 4.41 -13.28 -1.38
N ALA A 10 5.03 -13.39 -0.22
CA ALA A 10 5.55 -12.30 0.62
C ALA A 10 7.09 -12.20 0.58
N THR A 11 7.72 -12.77 -0.44
CA THR A 11 9.19 -12.81 -0.64
C THR A 11 9.77 -11.49 -1.17
N SER A 12 8.94 -10.53 -1.57
CA SER A 12 9.41 -9.24 -2.09
C SER A 12 9.93 -8.33 -0.96
N THR A 13 11.22 -8.03 -1.01
CA THR A 13 11.89 -7.00 -0.20
C THR A 13 12.30 -5.83 -1.09
N GLY A 14 12.28 -4.62 -0.55
CA GLY A 14 12.62 -3.41 -1.31
C GLY A 14 13.78 -2.66 -0.66
N ARG A 15 14.99 -2.80 -1.20
CA ARG A 15 16.17 -2.05 -0.69
C ARG A 15 16.06 -0.55 -0.98
N THR A 16 15.75 -0.18 -2.22
CA THR A 16 15.52 1.24 -2.60
C THR A 16 14.40 1.85 -1.75
N LEU A 17 13.31 1.10 -1.55
CA LEU A 17 12.21 1.53 -0.70
C LEU A 17 12.64 1.67 0.76
N ALA A 18 13.45 0.74 1.29
CA ALA A 18 13.98 0.83 2.65
C ALA A 18 14.86 2.08 2.83
N ASP A 19 15.73 2.40 1.87
CA ASP A 19 16.56 3.61 1.88
C ASP A 19 15.68 4.88 1.88
N GLU A 20 14.64 4.92 1.03
CA GLU A 20 13.67 6.02 0.99
C GLU A 20 12.93 6.18 2.33
N LEU A 21 12.43 5.09 2.91
CA LEU A 21 11.69 5.13 4.17
C LEU A 21 12.60 5.50 5.36
N SER A 22 13.83 4.97 5.37
CA SER A 22 14.85 5.30 6.36
C SER A 22 15.21 6.79 6.33
N SER A 23 15.40 7.36 5.13
CA SER A 23 15.66 8.79 4.96
C SER A 23 14.54 9.70 5.51
N ARG A 24 13.32 9.15 5.61
CA ARG A 24 12.13 9.82 6.15
C ARG A 24 11.85 9.47 7.61
N GLY A 25 12.72 8.71 8.28
CA GLY A 25 12.53 8.25 9.67
C GLY A 25 11.31 7.34 9.86
N SER A 26 10.81 6.72 8.79
CA SER A 26 9.59 5.90 8.79
C SER A 26 9.93 4.41 8.66
N TYR A 27 9.18 3.54 9.34
CA TYR A 27 9.35 2.07 9.28
C TYR A 27 10.74 1.55 9.64
N THR A 28 11.55 2.33 10.38
CA THR A 28 12.92 1.95 10.78
C THR A 28 12.99 0.63 11.56
N HIS A 29 11.93 0.27 12.28
CA HIS A 29 11.79 -1.00 12.99
C HIS A 29 11.52 -2.23 12.10
N LEU A 30 11.12 -2.03 10.83
CA LEU A 30 10.95 -3.11 9.85
C LEU A 30 12.17 -3.26 8.94
N ILE A 31 13.11 -2.31 9.01
CA ILE A 31 14.35 -2.34 8.23
C ILE A 31 15.37 -3.09 9.07
N GLU A 32 15.43 -4.40 8.91
CA GLU A 32 16.42 -5.27 9.55
C GLU A 32 17.25 -5.98 8.49
N GLY A 33 18.56 -6.05 8.72
CA GLY A 33 19.49 -6.71 7.80
C GLY A 33 19.82 -5.91 6.52
N PRO A 34 20.60 -6.52 5.61
CA PRO A 34 21.13 -5.84 4.43
C PRO A 34 20.13 -5.66 3.26
N ASP A 35 18.95 -6.30 3.33
CA ASP A 35 18.14 -6.61 2.13
C ASP A 35 16.79 -5.86 2.04
N GLY A 36 16.47 -5.00 3.00
CA GLY A 36 15.41 -3.98 2.88
C GLY A 36 14.20 -4.18 3.78
N VAL A 37 13.03 -3.72 3.34
CA VAL A 37 11.78 -3.75 4.13
C VAL A 37 10.81 -4.79 3.58
N PRO A 38 10.20 -5.66 4.41
CA PRO A 38 9.14 -6.56 3.96
C PRO A 38 7.88 -5.76 3.62
N LYS A 39 7.60 -5.66 2.32
CA LYS A 39 6.51 -4.82 1.80
C LYS A 39 5.13 -5.21 2.34
N VAL A 40 4.94 -6.50 2.62
CA VAL A 40 3.70 -7.06 3.19
C VAL A 40 3.37 -6.54 4.60
N LEU A 41 4.36 -6.04 5.34
CA LEU A 41 4.19 -5.48 6.68
C LEU A 41 4.07 -3.94 6.67
N LEU A 42 4.22 -3.29 5.52
CA LEU A 42 4.05 -1.84 5.39
C LEU A 42 2.61 -1.44 5.72
N GLY A 43 2.46 -0.28 6.38
CA GLY A 43 1.17 0.25 6.77
C GLY A 43 0.47 0.96 5.61
N VAL A 44 -0.71 0.46 5.24
CA VAL A 44 -1.67 1.15 4.36
C VAL A 44 -2.89 1.49 5.20
N ASN A 45 -3.15 2.79 5.37
CA ASN A 45 -4.24 3.30 6.22
C ASN A 45 -4.23 2.71 7.64
N GLY A 46 -3.04 2.66 8.25
CA GLY A 46 -2.85 2.22 9.63
C GLY A 46 -2.87 0.70 9.86
N GLN A 47 -2.92 -0.12 8.80
CA GLN A 47 -2.86 -1.58 8.91
C GLN A 47 -1.83 -2.18 7.93
N PRO A 48 -1.12 -3.27 8.30
CA PRO A 48 -0.26 -4.02 7.39
C PRO A 48 -0.98 -4.44 6.11
N VAL A 49 -0.27 -4.49 4.99
CA VAL A 49 -0.80 -5.01 3.70
C VAL A 49 -1.42 -6.40 3.86
N LEU A 50 -0.81 -7.27 4.67
CA LEU A 50 -1.36 -8.59 4.98
C LEU A 50 -2.79 -8.53 5.55
N ASN A 51 -3.11 -7.53 6.36
CA ASN A 51 -4.45 -7.39 6.93
C ASN A 51 -5.50 -7.11 5.86
N HIS A 52 -5.16 -6.33 4.84
CA HIS A 52 -6.06 -6.06 3.72
C HIS A 52 -6.36 -7.33 2.93
N TRP A 53 -5.34 -8.15 2.67
CA TRP A 53 -5.52 -9.44 2.00
C TRP A 53 -6.28 -10.45 2.86
N LEU A 54 -5.95 -10.56 4.15
CA LEU A 54 -6.67 -11.45 5.06
C LEU A 54 -8.15 -11.05 5.19
N ALA A 55 -8.48 -9.75 5.20
CA ALA A 55 -9.87 -9.31 5.20
C ALA A 55 -10.62 -9.78 3.94
N ALA A 56 -9.99 -9.69 2.76
CA ALA A 56 -10.57 -10.19 1.51
C ALA A 56 -10.72 -11.72 1.49
N ILE A 57 -9.73 -12.45 2.02
CA ILE A 57 -9.73 -13.93 2.11
C ILE A 57 -10.79 -14.41 3.11
N LYS A 58 -10.94 -13.76 4.27
CA LYS A 58 -11.95 -14.08 5.28
C LYS A 58 -13.38 -13.98 4.75
N ALA A 59 -13.61 -13.15 3.73
CA ALA A 59 -14.90 -13.03 3.07
C ALA A 59 -15.20 -14.17 2.07
N VAL A 60 -14.29 -15.15 1.89
CA VAL A 60 -14.44 -16.28 0.95
C VAL A 60 -14.77 -17.57 1.72
N PRO A 61 -16.01 -18.07 1.68
CA PRO A 61 -16.41 -19.26 2.43
C PRO A 61 -15.60 -20.52 2.10
N ARG A 62 -15.10 -20.65 0.86
CA ARG A 62 -14.29 -21.80 0.42
C ARG A 62 -12.92 -21.87 1.07
N LEU A 63 -12.40 -20.75 1.56
CA LEU A 63 -11.10 -20.64 2.22
C LEU A 63 -11.19 -20.81 3.74
N THR A 64 -12.37 -21.17 4.26
CA THR A 64 -12.57 -21.53 5.67
C THR A 64 -12.46 -23.06 5.85
N PRO A 65 -11.81 -23.57 6.91
CA PRO A 65 -11.01 -22.83 7.89
C PRO A 65 -9.67 -22.35 7.29
N ILE A 66 -9.14 -21.23 7.81
CA ILE A 66 -7.94 -20.57 7.28
C ILE A 66 -6.69 -21.44 7.50
N GLU A 67 -6.59 -22.04 8.68
CA GLU A 67 -5.50 -22.89 9.14
C GLU A 67 -5.21 -24.06 8.20
N ASP A 68 -6.19 -24.52 7.44
CA ASP A 68 -5.99 -25.63 6.50
C ASP A 68 -5.68 -25.18 5.06
N LYS A 69 -5.94 -23.91 4.73
CA LYS A 69 -6.11 -23.47 3.34
C LYS A 69 -5.37 -22.21 2.94
N VAL A 70 -4.92 -21.39 3.89
CA VAL A 70 -4.35 -20.07 3.61
C VAL A 70 -2.93 -20.03 4.14
N PHE A 71 -2.00 -19.69 3.26
CA PHE A 71 -0.56 -19.70 3.53
C PHE A 71 0.09 -18.37 3.15
N ILE A 72 1.20 -18.07 3.80
CA ILE A 72 2.07 -16.93 3.46
C ILE A 72 3.45 -17.52 3.20
N LEU A 73 4.02 -17.24 2.03
CA LEU A 73 5.38 -17.65 1.70
C LEU A 73 6.33 -16.46 1.85
N CYS A 74 7.34 -16.64 2.70
CA CYS A 74 8.38 -15.66 3.02
C CYS A 74 9.73 -16.10 2.44
N ASN A 75 10.69 -15.18 2.41
CA ASN A 75 12.11 -15.54 2.29
C ASN A 75 12.72 -15.62 3.70
N GLU A 76 13.93 -16.17 3.83
CA GLU A 76 14.58 -16.32 5.14
C GLU A 76 14.81 -14.97 5.84
N ASN A 77 15.04 -13.91 5.07
CA ASN A 77 15.27 -12.56 5.59
C ASN A 77 14.04 -11.94 6.27
N ASN A 78 12.83 -12.22 5.81
CA ASN A 78 11.60 -11.63 6.35
C ASN A 78 10.71 -12.61 7.13
N LEU A 79 11.07 -13.89 7.17
CA LEU A 79 10.33 -14.94 7.84
C LEU A 79 10.04 -14.62 9.32
N GLU A 80 11.05 -14.20 10.08
CA GLU A 80 10.91 -13.95 11.52
C GLU A 80 9.93 -12.81 11.80
N GLN A 81 10.02 -11.71 11.04
CA GLN A 81 9.12 -10.57 11.20
C GLN A 81 7.67 -10.92 10.87
N VAL A 82 7.43 -11.69 9.80
CA VAL A 82 6.08 -12.14 9.43
C VAL A 82 5.55 -13.15 10.45
N ARG A 83 6.37 -14.03 11.01
CA ARG A 83 5.97 -14.93 12.11
C ARG A 83 5.64 -14.16 13.38
N ALA A 84 6.41 -13.14 13.73
CA ALA A 84 6.13 -12.27 14.86
C ALA A 84 4.79 -11.53 14.68
N TRP A 85 4.52 -11.00 13.48
CA TRP A 85 3.22 -10.43 13.14
C TRP A 85 2.08 -11.45 13.24
N ALA A 86 2.28 -12.68 12.75
CA ALA A 86 1.27 -13.73 12.78
C ALA A 86 0.94 -14.18 14.22
N ALA A 87 1.96 -14.24 15.09
CA ALA A 87 1.83 -14.64 16.48
C ALA A 87 1.12 -13.61 17.37
N ASP A 88 1.06 -12.33 16.97
CA ASP A 88 0.37 -11.27 17.73
C ASP A 88 -1.07 -11.06 17.22
N PRO A 89 -2.10 -11.50 17.99
CA PRO A 89 -3.49 -11.34 17.57
C PRO A 89 -3.92 -9.87 17.45
N ARG A 90 -3.21 -8.91 18.06
CA ARG A 90 -3.55 -7.49 17.95
C ARG A 90 -3.22 -6.94 16.57
N THR A 91 -2.19 -7.49 15.92
CA THR A 91 -1.70 -7.02 14.63
C THR A 91 -2.20 -7.84 13.45
N SER A 92 -2.51 -9.12 13.64
CA SER A 92 -2.96 -10.03 12.57
C SER A 92 -4.49 -10.13 12.42
N LEU A 93 -5.23 -9.04 12.70
CA LEU A 93 -6.71 -9.01 12.73
C LEU A 93 -7.33 -10.10 13.62
N GLY A 94 -6.93 -10.13 14.89
CA GLY A 94 -7.20 -11.18 15.87
C GLY A 94 -8.59 -11.80 15.86
N GLY A 95 -8.60 -13.11 16.08
CA GLY A 95 -9.75 -13.89 16.53
C GLY A 95 -10.80 -14.20 15.47
N PHE A 96 -10.66 -15.35 14.82
CA PHE A 96 -11.76 -16.01 14.12
C PHE A 96 -12.97 -16.19 15.04
N PRO A 97 -14.21 -16.22 14.52
CA PRO A 97 -15.37 -16.60 15.34
C PRO A 97 -15.12 -17.99 15.95
N GLY A 98 -14.78 -18.05 17.24
CA GLY A 98 -14.50 -19.28 17.97
C GLY A 98 -13.03 -19.62 18.26
N GLN A 99 -12.04 -18.81 17.87
CA GLN A 99 -10.63 -19.04 18.26
C GLN A 99 -9.92 -17.77 18.77
N PRO A 100 -9.34 -17.79 19.98
CA PRO A 100 -8.46 -16.73 20.48
C PRO A 100 -7.04 -16.93 19.92
N GLY A 101 -6.81 -16.57 18.65
CA GLY A 101 -5.50 -16.72 18.00
C GLY A 101 -5.27 -15.71 16.89
N GLY A 102 -4.00 -15.39 16.62
CA GLY A 102 -3.56 -14.63 15.46
C GLY A 102 -3.62 -15.45 14.16
N PHE A 103 -2.87 -15.07 13.13
CA PHE A 103 -2.73 -15.90 11.93
C PHE A 103 -1.96 -17.20 12.29
N PRO A 104 -2.32 -18.38 11.76
CA PRO A 104 -1.62 -19.63 12.06
C PRO A 104 -0.13 -19.53 11.71
N VAL A 105 0.74 -19.54 12.72
CA VAL A 105 2.20 -19.36 12.53
C VAL A 105 2.79 -20.47 11.67
N ASP A 106 2.25 -21.70 11.76
CA ASP A 106 2.66 -22.85 10.94
C ASP A 106 2.33 -22.67 9.45
N ASN A 107 1.43 -21.74 9.11
CA ASN A 107 1.10 -21.40 7.73
C ASN A 107 1.99 -20.28 7.15
N VAL A 108 2.96 -19.79 7.93
CA VAL A 108 4.03 -18.90 7.46
C VAL A 108 5.24 -19.78 7.08
N LEU A 109 5.36 -20.00 5.78
CA LEU A 109 6.33 -20.88 5.14
C LEU A 109 7.52 -20.08 4.61
N SER A 110 8.64 -20.76 4.38
CA SER A 110 9.83 -20.18 3.75
C SER A 110 10.05 -20.76 2.36
N ASN A 111 10.58 -19.95 1.44
CA ASN A 111 11.11 -20.44 0.17
C ASN A 111 12.49 -21.13 0.32
N GLY A 112 13.14 -21.00 1.49
CA GLY A 112 14.45 -21.59 1.80
C GLY A 112 15.64 -20.79 1.29
N TRP A 113 15.43 -19.54 0.86
CA TRP A 113 16.45 -18.64 0.33
C TRP A 113 16.37 -17.27 1.00
N ASP A 114 17.48 -16.54 0.99
CA ASP A 114 17.53 -15.19 1.58
C ASP A 114 16.68 -14.18 0.78
N ASP A 115 16.48 -14.40 -0.53
CA ASP A 115 15.75 -13.50 -1.42
C ASP A 115 14.65 -14.23 -2.23
N SER A 116 13.84 -13.48 -2.97
CA SER A 116 12.86 -14.00 -3.91
C SER A 116 13.52 -14.80 -5.04
N LEU A 117 12.94 -15.95 -5.37
CA LEU A 117 13.31 -16.76 -6.54
C LEU A 117 12.62 -16.28 -7.83
N GLY A 118 11.94 -15.13 -7.77
CA GLY A 118 10.91 -14.74 -8.72
C GLY A 118 9.61 -15.49 -8.48
N PHE A 119 8.50 -14.92 -8.95
CA PHE A 119 7.15 -15.37 -8.60
C PHE A 119 6.87 -16.84 -8.94
N ALA A 120 7.36 -17.32 -10.08
CA ALA A 120 7.23 -18.72 -10.49
C ALA A 120 8.06 -19.67 -9.59
N GLY A 121 9.30 -19.25 -9.24
CA GLY A 121 10.18 -20.00 -8.35
C GLY A 121 9.67 -20.05 -6.91
N ASP A 122 9.18 -18.91 -6.41
CA ASP A 122 8.54 -18.81 -5.10
C ASP A 122 7.25 -19.65 -5.06
N LEU A 123 6.43 -19.64 -6.11
CA LEU A 123 5.27 -20.53 -6.22
C LEU A 123 5.68 -22.01 -6.19
N ALA A 124 6.76 -22.39 -6.89
CA ALA A 124 7.28 -23.75 -6.86
C ALA A 124 7.79 -24.15 -5.46
N ALA A 125 8.52 -23.25 -4.79
CA ALA A 125 9.01 -23.46 -3.42
C ALA A 125 7.83 -23.61 -2.43
N PHE A 126 6.78 -22.81 -2.57
CA PHE A 126 5.55 -22.95 -1.79
C PHE A 126 4.92 -24.33 -1.96
N LEU A 127 4.76 -24.81 -3.20
CA LEU A 127 4.15 -26.13 -3.45
C LEU A 127 4.98 -27.27 -2.85
N ALA A 128 6.31 -27.10 -2.75
CA ALA A 128 7.20 -28.07 -2.11
C ALA A 128 7.18 -27.99 -0.58
N ALA A 129 7.02 -26.79 -0.01
CA ALA A 129 7.03 -26.56 1.44
C ALA A 129 5.66 -26.77 2.11
N ALA A 130 4.58 -26.64 1.35
CA ALA A 130 3.23 -26.74 1.89
C ALA A 130 2.93 -28.13 2.48
N PRO A 131 2.20 -28.21 3.60
CA PRO A 131 1.92 -29.48 4.26
C PRO A 131 1.09 -30.40 3.33
N PRO A 132 1.39 -31.70 3.25
CA PRO A 132 0.63 -32.64 2.42
C PRO A 132 -0.88 -32.66 2.72
N ALA A 133 -1.26 -32.36 3.96
CA ALA A 133 -2.64 -32.24 4.40
C ALA A 133 -3.44 -31.14 3.68
N ALA A 134 -2.77 -30.12 3.14
CA ALA A 134 -3.41 -29.04 2.37
C ALA A 134 -3.92 -29.51 0.99
N GLN A 135 -3.50 -30.71 0.52
CA GLN A 135 -3.94 -31.33 -0.74
C GLN A 135 -3.90 -30.39 -1.97
N LEU A 136 -2.86 -29.55 -2.04
CA LEU A 136 -2.74 -28.50 -3.08
C LEU A 136 -2.74 -29.05 -4.51
N GLY A 137 -2.29 -30.29 -4.72
CA GLY A 137 -2.23 -30.92 -6.04
C GLY A 137 -3.59 -31.10 -6.73
N SER A 138 -4.70 -30.98 -6.01
CA SER A 138 -6.07 -31.04 -6.55
C SER A 138 -6.89 -29.77 -6.31
N ALA A 139 -6.31 -28.75 -5.68
CA ALA A 139 -7.01 -27.52 -5.32
C ALA A 139 -6.75 -26.40 -6.33
N SER A 140 -7.79 -25.62 -6.65
CA SER A 140 -7.57 -24.31 -7.27
C SER A 140 -6.87 -23.41 -6.26
N LEU A 141 -5.89 -22.64 -6.71
CA LEU A 141 -5.06 -21.80 -5.87
C LEU A 141 -5.34 -20.32 -6.15
N VAL A 142 -5.72 -19.59 -5.11
CA VAL A 142 -5.66 -18.13 -5.10
C VAL A 142 -4.20 -17.75 -4.88
N VAL A 143 -3.63 -17.02 -5.82
CA VAL A 143 -2.23 -16.62 -5.82
C VAL A 143 -2.16 -15.11 -5.76
N VAL A 144 -1.60 -14.59 -4.67
CA VAL A 144 -1.51 -13.15 -4.37
C VAL A 144 -0.06 -12.71 -4.42
N GLU A 145 0.17 -11.57 -5.07
CA GLU A 145 1.45 -10.88 -5.06
C GLU A 145 1.51 -9.89 -3.90
N GLY A 146 2.33 -10.20 -2.89
CA GLY A 146 2.34 -9.50 -1.60
C GLY A 146 2.86 -8.06 -1.66
N ASP A 147 3.51 -7.66 -2.74
CA ASP A 147 3.95 -6.28 -2.97
C ASP A 147 2.88 -5.39 -3.62
N GLY A 148 1.67 -5.91 -3.79
CA GLY A 148 0.53 -5.16 -4.28
C GLY A 148 -0.69 -5.32 -3.39
N LEU A 149 -1.66 -4.45 -3.61
CA LEU A 149 -2.97 -4.55 -3.01
C LEU A 149 -4.07 -4.18 -4.00
N VAL A 150 -5.25 -4.69 -3.74
CA VAL A 150 -6.50 -4.28 -4.35
C VAL A 150 -7.16 -3.21 -3.47
N GLY A 151 -7.94 -2.33 -4.08
CA GLY A 151 -8.64 -1.28 -3.32
C GLY A 151 -9.74 -1.81 -2.40
N PRO A 152 -10.32 -0.91 -1.58
CA PRO A 152 -11.41 -1.24 -0.66
C PRO A 152 -12.58 -1.94 -1.37
N GLY A 153 -13.34 -2.79 -0.67
CA GLY A 153 -14.53 -3.42 -1.25
C GLY A 153 -14.25 -4.52 -2.29
N PHE A 154 -12.99 -4.89 -2.53
CA PHE A 154 -12.64 -6.00 -3.41
C PHE A 154 -13.29 -7.33 -2.98
N GLY A 155 -14.16 -7.86 -3.84
CA GLY A 155 -14.86 -9.11 -3.62
C GLY A 155 -14.11 -10.34 -4.16
N LEU A 156 -13.08 -10.81 -3.44
CA LEU A 156 -12.31 -12.01 -3.83
C LEU A 156 -13.20 -13.24 -4.06
N SER A 157 -14.27 -13.38 -3.27
CA SER A 157 -15.22 -14.50 -3.40
C SER A 157 -15.81 -14.59 -4.81
N ARG A 158 -16.06 -13.47 -5.49
CA ARG A 158 -16.58 -13.46 -6.86
C ARG A 158 -15.61 -14.11 -7.83
N VAL A 159 -14.32 -13.80 -7.70
CA VAL A 159 -13.23 -14.30 -8.56
C VAL A 159 -13.02 -15.81 -8.34
N VAL A 160 -13.05 -16.23 -7.08
CA VAL A 160 -12.95 -17.64 -6.69
C VAL A 160 -14.13 -18.43 -7.23
N GLU A 161 -15.37 -17.97 -7.01
CA GLU A 161 -16.56 -18.66 -7.53
C GLU A 161 -16.58 -18.70 -9.05
N HIS A 162 -16.15 -17.63 -9.73
CA HIS A 162 -16.04 -17.64 -11.19
C HIS A 162 -15.12 -18.76 -11.66
N THR A 163 -13.93 -18.89 -11.06
CA THR A 163 -12.96 -19.92 -11.41
C THR A 163 -13.49 -21.32 -11.18
N VAL A 164 -14.07 -21.54 -9.99
CA VAL A 164 -14.54 -22.86 -9.55
C VAL A 164 -15.79 -23.30 -10.32
N VAL A 165 -16.77 -22.41 -10.51
CA VAL A 165 -18.06 -22.75 -11.14
C VAL A 165 -17.93 -22.82 -12.65
N ARG A 166 -17.14 -21.92 -13.27
CA ARG A 166 -16.94 -21.93 -14.73
C ARG A 166 -15.82 -22.86 -15.17
N GLY A 167 -15.01 -23.37 -14.24
CA GLY A 167 -13.89 -24.26 -14.52
C GLY A 167 -12.80 -23.59 -15.37
N LYS A 168 -12.54 -22.30 -15.15
CA LYS A 168 -11.64 -21.47 -15.97
C LYS A 168 -10.70 -20.67 -15.09
N ASP A 169 -9.42 -20.59 -15.47
CA ASP A 169 -8.45 -19.76 -14.77
C ASP A 169 -8.88 -18.29 -14.84
N THR A 170 -8.81 -17.56 -13.73
CA THR A 170 -9.30 -16.19 -13.64
C THR A 170 -8.22 -15.25 -13.13
N LEU A 171 -7.82 -14.30 -13.98
CA LEU A 171 -7.00 -13.15 -13.63
C LEU A 171 -7.88 -11.98 -13.20
N THR A 172 -7.28 -11.01 -12.53
CA THR A 172 -7.93 -9.75 -12.23
C THR A 172 -7.19 -8.58 -12.86
N TYR A 173 -7.92 -7.53 -13.26
CA TYR A 173 -7.31 -6.35 -13.86
C TYR A 173 -8.05 -5.07 -13.48
N MET A 174 -7.32 -3.96 -13.50
CA MET A 174 -7.87 -2.63 -13.36
C MET A 174 -7.72 -1.91 -14.71
N ALA A 175 -8.73 -1.16 -15.15
CA ALA A 175 -8.51 -0.18 -16.22
C ALA A 175 -7.49 0.87 -15.72
N ALA A 176 -6.37 1.05 -16.40
CA ALA A 176 -5.40 2.06 -15.99
C ALA A 176 -6.05 3.45 -16.04
N PRO A 177 -6.04 4.24 -14.94
CA PRO A 177 -6.48 5.62 -15.02
C PRO A 177 -5.53 6.42 -15.92
N GLU A 178 -6.08 7.44 -16.55
CA GLU A 178 -5.34 8.37 -17.39
C GLU A 178 -4.12 8.95 -16.65
N GLY A 179 -2.96 8.93 -17.31
CA GLY A 179 -1.71 9.41 -16.72
C GLY A 179 -0.97 8.39 -15.85
N MET A 180 -1.50 7.16 -15.68
CA MET A 180 -0.80 6.11 -14.95
C MET A 180 0.45 5.65 -15.73
N PRO A 181 1.64 5.64 -15.10
CA PRO A 181 2.83 5.01 -15.68
C PRO A 181 2.64 3.49 -15.74
N LEU A 182 3.01 2.90 -16.87
CA LEU A 182 2.89 1.45 -17.11
C LEU A 182 4.17 0.68 -16.77
N GLU A 183 5.27 1.37 -16.52
CA GLU A 183 6.54 0.78 -16.11
C GLU A 183 6.37 -0.09 -14.85
N GLY A 184 6.84 -1.34 -14.92
CA GLY A 184 6.69 -2.32 -13.84
C GLY A 184 5.28 -2.91 -13.71
N SER A 185 4.34 -2.53 -14.57
CA SER A 185 3.01 -3.13 -14.67
C SER A 185 2.94 -4.16 -15.81
N ALA A 186 2.08 -5.16 -15.65
CA ALA A 186 1.74 -6.07 -16.74
C ALA A 186 0.40 -5.67 -17.37
N VAL A 187 0.33 -5.61 -18.70
CA VAL A 187 -0.85 -5.21 -19.46
C VAL A 187 -1.46 -6.44 -20.15
N LEU A 188 -2.77 -6.61 -20.02
CA LEU A 188 -3.49 -7.72 -20.64
C LEU A 188 -3.91 -7.35 -22.07
N ALA A 189 -3.88 -8.32 -22.98
CA ALA A 189 -4.61 -8.25 -24.24
C ALA A 189 -5.91 -9.04 -24.08
N LEU A 190 -7.06 -8.38 -24.25
CA LEU A 190 -8.39 -8.99 -24.14
C LEU A 190 -9.01 -9.16 -25.54
N GLU A 191 -9.67 -10.29 -25.76
CA GLU A 191 -10.26 -10.68 -27.07
C GLU A 191 -11.26 -9.65 -27.61
N ASP A 192 -12.10 -9.08 -26.75
CA ASP A 192 -13.04 -8.01 -27.11
C ASP A 192 -12.93 -6.83 -26.14
N ALA A 193 -11.80 -6.13 -26.22
CA ALA A 193 -11.52 -4.96 -25.39
C ALA A 193 -12.58 -3.85 -25.55
N ALA A 194 -13.17 -3.69 -26.74
CA ALA A 194 -14.17 -2.65 -27.01
C ALA A 194 -15.49 -2.89 -26.25
N ASN A 195 -15.92 -4.15 -26.14
CA ASN A 195 -17.16 -4.51 -25.44
C ASN A 195 -16.92 -5.08 -24.03
N ALA A 196 -15.70 -4.97 -23.50
CA ALA A 196 -15.33 -5.52 -22.19
C ALA A 196 -16.28 -5.07 -21.06
N HIS A 197 -16.78 -3.83 -21.13
CA HIS A 197 -17.72 -3.23 -20.16
C HIS A 197 -19.09 -3.91 -20.11
N GLN A 198 -19.46 -4.65 -21.16
CA GLN A 198 -20.76 -5.33 -21.27
C GLN A 198 -20.74 -6.73 -20.64
N THR A 199 -19.56 -7.19 -20.19
CA THR A 199 -19.36 -8.57 -19.73
C THR A 199 -18.74 -8.60 -18.33
N ALA A 200 -19.04 -9.66 -17.57
CA ALA A 200 -18.45 -9.85 -16.24
C ALA A 200 -17.00 -10.37 -16.29
N SER A 201 -16.59 -10.97 -17.41
CA SER A 201 -15.26 -11.55 -17.63
C SER A 201 -14.93 -11.57 -19.12
N GLN A 202 -13.68 -11.33 -19.47
CA GLN A 202 -13.19 -11.33 -20.84
C GLN A 202 -12.13 -12.42 -21.03
N ARG A 203 -12.01 -13.00 -22.22
CA ARG A 203 -10.93 -13.94 -22.51
C ARG A 203 -9.63 -13.17 -22.70
N VAL A 204 -8.53 -13.73 -22.20
CA VAL A 204 -7.19 -13.17 -22.35
C VAL A 204 -6.53 -13.78 -23.58
N GLU A 205 -6.12 -12.94 -24.53
CA GLU A 205 -5.39 -13.32 -25.75
C GLU A 205 -3.88 -13.22 -25.59
N GLY A 206 -3.43 -12.47 -24.60
CA GLY A 206 -2.01 -12.23 -24.38
C GLY A 206 -1.76 -11.40 -23.13
N LEU A 207 -0.49 -11.31 -22.77
CA LEU A 207 -0.04 -10.51 -21.64
C LEU A 207 1.34 -9.95 -21.95
N ASP A 208 1.47 -8.63 -21.87
CA ASP A 208 2.75 -7.94 -21.91
C ASP A 208 3.23 -7.70 -20.48
N ALA A 209 4.30 -8.41 -20.09
CA ALA A 209 4.86 -8.33 -18.73
C ALA A 209 5.85 -7.16 -18.56
N ALA A 210 6.20 -6.45 -19.62
CA ALA A 210 7.20 -5.38 -19.61
C ALA A 210 6.67 -4.13 -20.33
N ALA A 211 5.38 -3.83 -20.14
CA ALA A 211 4.75 -2.64 -20.69
C ALA A 211 5.47 -1.36 -20.20
N ASN A 212 5.52 -0.36 -21.07
CA ASN A 212 6.18 0.92 -20.78
C ASN A 212 5.32 2.10 -21.27
N GLY A 213 5.71 3.31 -20.87
CA GLY A 213 4.98 4.53 -21.22
C GLY A 213 3.85 4.86 -20.23
N ILE A 214 2.84 5.58 -20.72
CA ILE A 214 1.76 6.14 -19.93
C ILE A 214 0.43 5.69 -20.53
N ALA A 215 -0.55 5.34 -19.69
CA ALA A 215 -1.88 4.96 -20.14
C ALA A 215 -2.54 6.06 -20.98
N ASP A 216 -2.93 5.71 -22.21
CA ASP A 216 -3.62 6.59 -23.15
C ASP A 216 -5.08 6.81 -22.71
N PRO A 217 -5.55 8.06 -22.52
CA PRO A 217 -6.93 8.34 -22.15
C PRO A 217 -7.97 7.84 -23.17
N MET A 218 -7.59 7.66 -24.43
CA MET A 218 -8.49 7.20 -25.50
C MET A 218 -8.47 5.69 -25.69
N ALA A 219 -7.53 4.97 -25.07
CA ALA A 219 -7.41 3.53 -25.17
C ALA A 219 -7.70 2.84 -23.84
N PHE A 220 -8.52 1.79 -23.88
CA PHE A 220 -8.71 0.95 -22.71
C PHE A 220 -7.45 0.10 -22.46
N THR A 221 -6.75 0.41 -21.37
CA THR A 221 -5.50 -0.26 -20.98
C THR A 221 -5.73 -1.10 -19.72
N PRO A 222 -5.92 -2.43 -19.82
CA PRO A 222 -6.16 -3.30 -18.67
C PRO A 222 -4.84 -3.72 -18.00
N VAL A 223 -4.55 -3.17 -16.82
CA VAL A 223 -3.38 -3.51 -16.01
C VAL A 223 -3.71 -4.66 -15.07
N LEU A 224 -2.86 -5.68 -15.04
CA LEU A 224 -2.98 -6.84 -14.16
C LEU A 224 -2.95 -6.43 -12.68
N ALA A 225 -3.99 -6.82 -11.95
CA ALA A 225 -4.06 -6.66 -10.51
C ALA A 225 -3.29 -7.78 -9.77
N PRO A 226 -2.85 -7.57 -8.52
CA PRO A 226 -1.93 -8.45 -7.79
C PRO A 226 -2.56 -9.75 -7.26
N VAL A 227 -3.56 -10.30 -7.97
CA VAL A 227 -4.22 -11.56 -7.60
C VAL A 227 -4.74 -12.31 -8.83
N ALA A 228 -4.53 -13.62 -8.82
CA ALA A 228 -5.10 -14.55 -9.79
C ALA A 228 -5.65 -15.78 -9.06
N VAL A 229 -6.58 -16.49 -9.70
CA VAL A 229 -7.08 -17.79 -9.23
C VAL A 229 -6.83 -18.81 -10.34
N LEU A 230 -5.96 -19.76 -10.05
CA LEU A 230 -5.45 -20.73 -11.01
C LEU A 230 -5.93 -22.13 -10.64
N ARG A 231 -6.29 -22.93 -11.63
CA ARG A 231 -6.67 -24.34 -11.46
C ARG A 231 -5.42 -25.22 -11.31
N PRO A 232 -5.54 -26.43 -10.74
CA PRO A 232 -4.40 -27.29 -10.44
C PRO A 232 -3.44 -27.50 -11.62
N GLU A 233 -3.97 -27.71 -12.81
CA GLU A 233 -3.18 -27.91 -14.03
C GLU A 233 -2.38 -26.66 -14.44
N THR A 234 -2.91 -25.47 -14.18
CA THR A 234 -2.24 -24.21 -14.49
C THR A 234 -1.23 -23.86 -13.40
N VAL A 235 -1.53 -24.16 -12.14
CA VAL A 235 -0.57 -24.05 -11.02
C VAL A 235 0.66 -24.92 -11.27
N ALA A 236 0.48 -26.18 -11.67
CA ALA A 236 1.59 -27.08 -11.96
C ALA A 236 2.47 -26.58 -13.12
N ARG A 237 1.86 -26.03 -14.18
CA ARG A 237 2.60 -25.42 -15.30
C ARG A 237 3.33 -24.14 -14.87
N ALA A 238 2.69 -23.31 -14.05
CA ALA A 238 3.27 -22.06 -13.55
C ALA A 238 4.48 -22.32 -12.64
N ALA A 239 4.41 -23.34 -11.79
CA ALA A 239 5.56 -23.77 -10.98
C ALA A 239 6.66 -24.39 -11.84
N GLY A 240 6.30 -25.15 -12.89
CA GLY A 240 7.25 -25.75 -13.83
C GLY A 240 8.04 -24.75 -14.67
N SER A 241 7.56 -23.51 -14.82
CA SER A 241 8.26 -22.46 -15.57
C SER A 241 9.36 -21.74 -14.77
N ALA A 242 9.53 -22.07 -13.47
CA ALA A 242 10.55 -21.51 -12.60
C ALA A 242 12.00 -21.70 -13.11
N GLY A 243 12.25 -22.71 -13.96
CA GLY A 243 13.58 -22.99 -14.53
C GLY A 243 13.96 -22.16 -15.76
N ALA A 244 13.12 -21.25 -16.25
CA ALA A 244 13.32 -20.54 -17.52
C ALA A 244 14.39 -19.43 -17.50
N GLY A 245 15.14 -19.28 -16.39
CA GLY A 245 16.18 -18.25 -16.23
C GLY A 245 15.63 -16.90 -15.74
N PRO A 246 16.51 -16.00 -15.24
CA PRO A 246 16.10 -14.70 -14.73
C PRO A 246 15.47 -13.84 -15.83
N SER A 247 14.49 -13.03 -15.44
CA SER A 247 13.84 -12.07 -16.34
C SER A 247 14.89 -11.15 -16.99
N PRO A 248 14.90 -10.99 -18.32
CA PRO A 248 15.83 -10.07 -18.99
C PRO A 248 15.57 -8.59 -18.62
N TYR A 249 14.46 -8.30 -17.94
CA TYR A 249 14.05 -6.95 -17.54
C TYR A 249 14.13 -6.71 -16.03
N GLY A 250 14.67 -7.65 -15.24
CA GLY A 250 14.79 -7.52 -13.78
C GLY A 250 13.47 -7.60 -13.00
N ALA A 251 12.32 -7.64 -13.68
CA ALA A 251 11.00 -7.84 -13.06
C ALA A 251 10.59 -9.32 -13.12
N SER A 252 10.45 -9.94 -11.95
CA SER A 252 10.09 -11.36 -11.77
C SER A 252 8.75 -11.52 -11.04
N GLY A 253 7.78 -10.65 -11.30
CA GLY A 253 6.47 -10.62 -10.63
C GLY A 253 5.42 -11.56 -11.24
N LEU A 254 4.17 -11.47 -10.74
CA LEU A 254 3.04 -12.30 -11.18
C LEU A 254 2.83 -12.21 -12.71
N GLY A 255 2.97 -11.00 -13.27
CA GLY A 255 2.82 -10.78 -14.71
C GLY A 255 3.80 -11.58 -15.56
N TYR A 256 5.07 -11.69 -15.13
CA TYR A 256 6.07 -12.45 -15.86
C TYR A 256 5.78 -13.95 -15.85
N MET A 257 5.37 -14.50 -14.68
CA MET A 257 4.91 -15.88 -14.58
C MET A 257 3.73 -16.15 -15.52
N LEU A 258 2.73 -15.27 -15.53
CA LEU A 258 1.54 -15.40 -16.36
C LEU A 258 1.86 -15.26 -17.86
N ALA A 259 2.78 -14.37 -18.26
CA ALA A 259 3.25 -14.30 -19.64
C ALA A 259 3.89 -15.62 -20.10
N GLY A 260 4.65 -16.27 -19.21
CA GLY A 260 5.27 -17.58 -19.47
C GLY A 260 4.26 -18.70 -19.73
N LEU A 261 3.02 -18.57 -19.23
CA LEU A 261 1.92 -19.51 -19.52
C LEU A 261 1.31 -19.32 -20.91
N ARG A 262 1.71 -18.28 -21.65
CA ARG A 262 1.21 -17.93 -22.99
C ARG A 262 -0.33 -17.91 -23.06
N PRO A 263 -0.99 -17.02 -22.28
CA PRO A 263 -2.42 -16.82 -22.42
C PRO A 263 -2.77 -16.54 -23.88
N GLY A 264 -3.87 -17.11 -24.37
CA GLY A 264 -4.30 -17.00 -25.77
C GLY A 264 -3.81 -18.13 -26.68
N ASP A 265 -2.78 -18.88 -26.30
CA ASP A 265 -2.36 -20.06 -27.06
C ASP A 265 -3.45 -21.13 -27.04
N VAL A 266 -3.89 -21.57 -28.22
CA VAL A 266 -4.93 -22.60 -28.40
C VAL A 266 -4.51 -23.97 -27.85
N ALA A 267 -3.20 -24.20 -27.67
CA ALA A 267 -2.68 -25.40 -27.03
C ALA A 267 -2.88 -25.41 -25.50
N HIS A 268 -3.37 -24.32 -24.92
CA HIS A 268 -3.52 -24.14 -23.48
C HIS A 268 -4.98 -23.86 -23.08
N PRO A 269 -5.40 -24.26 -21.86
CA PRO A 269 -6.71 -23.92 -21.35
C PRO A 269 -6.94 -22.40 -21.36
N PRO A 270 -8.16 -21.95 -21.69
CA PRO A 270 -8.45 -20.53 -21.81
C PRO A 270 -8.41 -19.86 -20.43
N ILE A 271 -7.76 -18.70 -20.40
CA ILE A 271 -7.67 -17.83 -19.22
C ILE A 271 -8.63 -16.66 -19.43
N TYR A 272 -9.34 -16.30 -18.36
CA TYR A 272 -10.28 -15.18 -18.35
C TYR A 272 -9.82 -14.12 -17.37
N ALA A 273 -10.21 -12.87 -17.60
CA ALA A 273 -9.89 -11.76 -16.72
C ALA A 273 -11.17 -11.06 -16.26
N MET A 274 -11.22 -10.70 -14.98
CA MET A 274 -12.32 -9.96 -14.36
C MET A 274 -11.85 -8.58 -13.91
N PRO A 275 -12.68 -7.53 -14.08
CA PRO A 275 -12.30 -6.20 -13.64
C PRO A 275 -12.32 -6.08 -12.11
N VAL A 276 -11.46 -5.20 -11.61
CA VAL A 276 -11.42 -4.65 -10.24
C VAL A 276 -11.40 -3.12 -10.33
N ASP A 277 -11.92 -2.45 -9.30
CA ASP A 277 -12.12 -1.00 -9.38
C ASP A 277 -10.82 -0.21 -9.18
N SER A 278 -9.91 -0.74 -8.36
CA SER A 278 -8.59 -0.14 -8.08
C SER A 278 -7.59 -1.19 -7.60
N CYS A 279 -6.31 -1.01 -7.94
CA CYS A 279 -5.20 -1.77 -7.40
C CYS A 279 -3.95 -0.89 -7.33
N PHE A 280 -3.03 -1.24 -6.44
CA PHE A 280 -1.81 -0.48 -6.14
C PHE A 280 -0.62 -1.42 -6.06
N ARG A 281 0.53 -0.95 -6.55
CA ARG A 281 1.83 -1.60 -6.40
C ARG A 281 2.63 -0.83 -5.36
N LEU A 282 3.35 -1.53 -4.49
CA LEU A 282 4.12 -0.93 -3.39
C LEU A 282 5.61 -0.99 -3.72
N GLY A 283 5.97 -0.48 -4.90
CA GLY A 283 7.35 -0.45 -5.38
C GLY A 283 8.21 0.60 -4.67
N ASP A 284 7.63 1.75 -4.38
CA ASP A 284 8.31 2.95 -3.89
C ASP A 284 7.47 3.68 -2.82
N ALA A 285 8.08 4.68 -2.16
CA ALA A 285 7.41 5.41 -1.09
C ALA A 285 6.23 6.26 -1.60
N TYR A 286 6.28 6.68 -2.87
CA TYR A 286 5.20 7.44 -3.52
C TYR A 286 3.94 6.57 -3.67
N SER A 287 4.09 5.35 -4.15
CA SER A 287 3.00 4.41 -4.39
C SER A 287 2.41 3.88 -3.09
N LEU A 288 3.24 3.71 -2.05
CA LEU A 288 2.76 3.45 -0.69
C LEU A 288 1.90 4.60 -0.16
N GLN A 289 2.33 5.85 -0.34
CA GLN A 289 1.59 7.02 0.08
C GLN A 289 0.27 7.17 -0.70
N LEU A 290 0.31 6.98 -2.02
CA LEU A 290 -0.88 6.96 -2.88
C LEU A 290 -1.91 5.94 -2.38
N ALA A 291 -1.48 4.69 -2.13
CA ALA A 291 -2.35 3.64 -1.62
C ALA A 291 -2.97 4.02 -0.26
N SER A 292 -2.14 4.45 0.69
CA SER A 292 -2.62 4.83 2.03
C SER A 292 -3.61 5.99 1.98
N ASN A 293 -3.33 7.03 1.19
CA ASN A 293 -4.19 8.18 1.03
C ASN A 293 -5.51 7.83 0.33
N PHE A 294 -5.50 6.92 -0.66
CA PHE A 294 -6.73 6.47 -1.29
C PHE A 294 -7.64 5.72 -0.30
N PHE A 295 -7.08 4.83 0.52
CA PHE A 295 -7.86 4.09 1.51
C PHE A 295 -8.49 5.02 2.56
N ALA A 296 -7.74 6.02 3.03
CA ALA A 296 -8.25 7.03 3.95
C ALA A 296 -9.33 7.92 3.28
N TYR A 297 -9.10 8.30 2.02
CA TYR A 297 -10.05 9.07 1.23
C TYR A 297 -11.36 8.31 1.03
N TYR A 298 -11.30 7.05 0.63
CA TYR A 298 -12.45 6.17 0.47
C TYR A 298 -13.24 6.02 1.77
N ALA A 299 -12.56 5.82 2.90
CA ALA A 299 -13.22 5.71 4.20
C ALA A 299 -13.98 7.00 4.58
N THR A 300 -13.36 8.17 4.34
CA THR A 300 -13.95 9.49 4.60
C THR A 300 -15.18 9.74 3.73
N GLU A 301 -15.08 9.42 2.45
CA GLU A 301 -16.16 9.55 1.46
C GLU A 301 -17.35 8.66 1.81
N LYS A 302 -17.09 7.40 2.18
CA LYS A 302 -18.11 6.46 2.64
C LYS A 302 -18.82 6.93 3.91
N ALA A 303 -18.12 7.65 4.79
CA ALA A 303 -18.70 8.26 5.98
C ALA A 303 -19.49 9.56 5.70
N GLY A 304 -19.59 9.99 4.44
CA GLY A 304 -20.30 11.22 4.04
C GLY A 304 -19.52 12.51 4.27
N GLY A 305 -18.22 12.42 4.59
CA GLY A 305 -17.37 13.54 4.99
C GLY A 305 -16.81 14.39 3.85
N LYS A 306 -17.52 14.59 2.73
CA LYS A 306 -17.04 15.47 1.66
C LYS A 306 -16.93 16.91 2.17
N GLY A 307 -15.72 17.36 2.47
CA GLY A 307 -15.44 18.74 2.86
C GLY A 307 -15.83 19.73 1.75
N GLU A 308 -16.36 20.89 2.13
CA GLU A 308 -16.78 21.94 1.18
C GLU A 308 -15.65 22.40 0.25
N ALA A 309 -14.41 22.39 0.72
CA ALA A 309 -13.22 22.73 -0.07
C ALA A 309 -12.99 21.76 -1.25
N ALA A 310 -13.24 20.46 -1.07
CA ALA A 310 -13.12 19.48 -2.17
C ALA A 310 -14.17 19.73 -3.26
N LYS A 311 -15.41 20.06 -2.86
CA LYS A 311 -16.47 20.45 -3.79
C LYS A 311 -16.12 21.73 -4.55
N ALA A 312 -15.50 22.70 -3.89
CA ALA A 312 -15.05 23.95 -4.51
C ALA A 312 -13.93 23.72 -5.54
N LEU A 313 -12.97 22.82 -5.27
CA LEU A 313 -11.93 22.45 -6.23
C LEU A 313 -12.51 21.70 -7.43
N ASP A 314 -13.41 20.75 -7.20
CA ASP A 314 -14.12 20.07 -8.29
C ASP A 314 -14.85 21.08 -9.19
N ALA A 315 -15.52 22.06 -8.59
CA ALA A 315 -16.15 23.14 -9.35
C ALA A 315 -15.13 23.99 -10.13
N ALA A 316 -13.98 24.32 -9.52
CA ALA A 316 -12.90 25.05 -10.19
C ALA A 316 -12.32 24.26 -11.39
N ARG A 317 -12.14 22.94 -11.26
CA ARG A 317 -11.70 22.07 -12.37
C ARG A 317 -12.71 22.02 -13.49
N ARG A 318 -14.00 21.91 -13.18
CA ARG A 318 -15.07 21.96 -14.20
C ARG A 318 -15.07 23.30 -14.94
N LEU A 319 -14.82 24.40 -14.24
CA LEU A 319 -14.68 25.73 -14.86
C LEU A 319 -13.41 25.83 -15.73
N ALA A 320 -12.29 25.25 -15.29
CA ALA A 320 -11.05 25.19 -16.07
C ALA A 320 -11.24 24.38 -17.37
N GLN A 321 -11.82 23.19 -17.29
CA GLN A 321 -12.17 22.35 -18.44
C GLN A 321 -13.09 23.07 -19.43
N LEU A 322 -14.08 23.81 -18.92
CA LEU A 322 -14.95 24.63 -19.77
C LEU A 322 -14.20 25.78 -20.43
N ASN A 323 -13.24 26.40 -19.74
CA ASN A 323 -12.43 27.48 -20.30
C ASN A 323 -11.51 26.95 -21.42
N GLU A 324 -10.83 25.83 -21.19
CA GLU A 324 -10.02 25.14 -22.20
C GLU A 324 -10.85 24.76 -23.43
N ALA A 325 -11.97 24.06 -23.23
CA ALA A 325 -12.86 23.69 -24.33
C ALA A 325 -13.45 24.93 -25.04
N ARG A 326 -13.65 26.05 -24.33
CA ARG A 326 -14.09 27.31 -24.92
C ARG A 326 -13.01 27.94 -25.80
N THR A 327 -11.73 27.86 -25.41
CA THR A 327 -10.64 28.30 -26.29
C THR A 327 -10.58 27.47 -27.57
N MET A 328 -10.79 26.15 -27.47
CA MET A 328 -10.85 25.27 -28.65
C MET A 328 -12.09 25.51 -29.53
N ALA A 329 -13.24 25.80 -28.91
CA ALA A 329 -14.51 26.05 -29.60
C ALA A 329 -14.71 27.53 -30.03
N GLY A 330 -13.64 28.32 -30.13
CA GLY A 330 -13.69 29.69 -30.66
C GLY A 330 -14.46 30.69 -29.78
N GLY A 331 -14.45 30.53 -28.46
CA GLY A 331 -15.08 31.46 -27.52
C GLY A 331 -16.55 31.16 -27.18
N SER A 332 -17.16 30.15 -27.81
CA SER A 332 -18.53 29.71 -27.51
C SER A 332 -18.59 28.76 -26.32
N LEU A 333 -19.33 29.12 -25.27
CA LEU A 333 -19.53 28.23 -24.13
C LEU A 333 -20.45 27.05 -24.47
N ALA A 334 -21.39 27.22 -25.41
CA ALA A 334 -22.22 26.12 -25.91
C ALA A 334 -21.36 25.11 -26.69
N GLY A 335 -20.42 25.61 -27.52
CA GLY A 335 -19.43 24.78 -28.19
C GLY A 335 -18.51 24.06 -27.21
N ALA A 336 -18.06 24.75 -26.16
CA ALA A 336 -17.23 24.18 -25.09
C ALA A 336 -17.93 23.01 -24.38
N VAL A 337 -19.18 23.20 -23.94
CA VAL A 337 -19.95 22.15 -23.25
C VAL A 337 -20.20 20.95 -24.18
N LYS A 338 -20.49 21.20 -25.47
CA LYS A 338 -20.68 20.13 -26.45
C LYS A 338 -19.39 19.33 -26.64
N LEU A 339 -18.26 20.01 -26.80
CA LEU A 339 -16.95 19.38 -26.97
C LEU A 339 -16.56 18.57 -25.73
N VAL A 340 -16.74 19.09 -24.51
CA VAL A 340 -16.49 18.33 -23.27
C VAL A 340 -17.35 17.07 -23.21
N ARG A 341 -18.65 17.16 -23.57
CA ARG A 341 -19.53 15.99 -23.60
C ARG A 341 -19.14 14.98 -24.67
N GLU A 342 -18.74 15.46 -25.85
CA GLU A 342 -18.27 14.60 -26.95
C GLU A 342 -17.00 13.86 -26.56
N VAL A 343 -16.02 14.54 -25.96
CA VAL A 343 -14.79 13.93 -25.43
C VAL A 343 -15.10 12.90 -24.34
N GLU A 344 -15.95 13.23 -23.38
CA GLU A 344 -16.36 12.28 -22.33
C GLU A 344 -17.10 11.06 -22.92
N SER A 345 -17.94 11.26 -23.94
CA SER A 345 -18.67 10.18 -24.62
C SER A 345 -17.79 9.35 -25.57
N ALA A 346 -16.69 9.92 -26.06
CA ALA A 346 -15.71 9.24 -26.89
C ALA A 346 -14.77 8.35 -26.06
N ARG A 347 -14.66 8.61 -24.75
CA ARG A 347 -13.87 7.79 -23.83
C ARG A 347 -14.46 6.37 -23.77
N PRO A 348 -13.64 5.31 -23.97
CA PRO A 348 -14.13 3.94 -23.88
C PRO A 348 -14.68 3.67 -22.48
N GLN A 349 -15.84 3.02 -22.40
CA GLN A 349 -16.41 2.66 -21.10
C GLN A 349 -15.51 1.65 -20.39
N GLU A 350 -15.06 2.01 -19.18
CA GLU A 350 -14.17 1.18 -18.38
C GLU A 350 -14.96 0.03 -17.72
N PRO A 351 -14.56 -1.25 -17.93
CA PRO A 351 -15.11 -2.36 -17.17
C PRO A 351 -14.78 -2.19 -15.68
N CYS A 352 -15.80 -2.23 -14.83
CA CYS A 352 -15.66 -2.10 -13.38
C CYS A 352 -16.68 -2.97 -12.64
N VAL A 353 -16.48 -3.18 -11.35
CA VAL A 353 -17.43 -3.89 -10.49
C VAL A 353 -18.42 -2.90 -9.89
N ASP A 354 -17.90 -1.80 -9.35
CA ASP A 354 -18.68 -0.71 -8.78
C ASP A 354 -18.31 0.61 -9.48
N ALA A 355 -19.25 1.12 -10.29
CA ALA A 355 -19.06 2.35 -11.03
C ALA A 355 -18.90 3.59 -10.12
N ALA A 356 -19.48 3.59 -8.91
CA ALA A 356 -19.34 4.71 -7.98
C ALA A 356 -17.94 4.71 -7.37
N GLN A 357 -17.45 3.55 -6.94
CA GLN A 357 -16.08 3.41 -6.45
C GLN A 357 -15.05 3.70 -7.53
N ARG A 358 -15.28 3.23 -8.76
CA ARG A 358 -14.39 3.50 -9.89
C ARG A 358 -14.28 4.99 -10.20
N LYS A 359 -15.41 5.71 -10.20
CA LYS A 359 -15.42 7.17 -10.34
C LYS A 359 -14.65 7.86 -9.22
N LEU A 360 -14.78 7.36 -7.99
CA LEU A 360 -14.07 7.90 -6.84
C LEU A 360 -12.55 7.73 -6.97
N TYR A 361 -12.11 6.55 -7.41
CA TYR A 361 -10.70 6.27 -7.68
C TYR A 361 -10.14 7.16 -8.80
N ASN A 362 -10.84 7.28 -9.92
CA ASN A 362 -10.40 8.14 -11.03
C ASN A 362 -10.29 9.61 -10.59
N ALA A 363 -11.26 10.10 -9.80
CA ALA A 363 -11.21 11.46 -9.26
C ALA A 363 -10.02 11.68 -8.31
N PHE A 364 -9.76 10.72 -7.41
CA PHE A 364 -8.60 10.76 -6.51
C PHE A 364 -7.28 10.68 -7.27
N PHE A 365 -7.17 9.83 -8.30
CA PHE A 365 -5.95 9.69 -9.06
C PHE A 365 -5.60 10.97 -9.83
N GLN A 366 -6.59 11.59 -10.45
CA GLN A 366 -6.42 12.87 -11.15
C GLN A 366 -6.04 14.00 -10.19
N SER A 367 -6.65 14.06 -9.00
CA SER A 367 -6.28 15.06 -7.99
C SER A 367 -4.87 14.83 -7.45
N TRP A 368 -4.48 13.57 -7.26
CA TRP A 368 -3.14 13.18 -6.85
C TRP A 368 -2.08 13.60 -7.87
N LEU A 369 -2.33 13.35 -9.16
CA LEU A 369 -1.45 13.80 -10.26
C LEU A 369 -1.34 15.34 -10.33
N ALA A 370 -2.43 16.05 -10.04
CA ALA A 370 -2.42 17.51 -9.97
C ALA A 370 -1.68 18.07 -8.75
N GLY A 371 -1.31 17.24 -7.78
CA GLY A 371 -0.64 17.65 -6.55
C GLY A 371 -1.59 18.22 -5.48
N ASP A 372 -2.88 17.87 -5.53
CA ASP A 372 -3.88 18.39 -4.60
C ASP A 372 -3.71 17.81 -3.20
N ARG A 373 -3.22 18.65 -2.28
CA ARG A 373 -2.94 18.26 -0.88
C ARG A 373 -4.18 17.94 -0.03
N HIS A 374 -5.39 18.10 -0.57
CA HIS A 374 -6.63 17.79 0.14
C HIS A 374 -6.81 16.30 0.44
N HIS A 375 -6.10 15.45 -0.29
CA HIS A 375 -6.09 14.01 -0.10
C HIS A 375 -4.88 13.52 0.71
N ASP A 376 -3.96 14.43 1.06
CA ASP A 376 -2.78 14.09 1.84
C ASP A 376 -3.17 14.01 3.32
N VAL A 377 -3.23 12.78 3.83
CA VAL A 377 -3.51 12.50 5.24
C VAL A 377 -2.47 13.18 6.13
N GLY A 378 -1.23 13.40 5.65
CA GLY A 378 -0.18 14.12 6.36
C GLY A 378 -0.40 15.64 6.46
N ALA A 379 -1.09 16.25 5.48
CA ALA A 379 -1.36 17.69 5.45
C ALA A 379 -2.58 18.09 6.31
N THR A 380 -3.53 17.16 6.51
CA THR A 380 -4.74 17.41 7.32
C THR A 380 -4.50 17.27 8.83
N VAL A 381 -3.40 16.64 9.27
CA VAL A 381 -3.01 16.49 10.70
C VAL A 381 -2.80 17.84 11.41
N GLY A 382 -2.55 18.93 10.67
CA GLY A 382 -2.38 20.27 11.23
C GLY A 382 -3.65 20.90 11.82
N ARG A 383 -4.85 20.32 11.62
CA ARG A 383 -6.13 20.87 12.13
C ARG A 383 -7.05 19.78 12.67
N GLY A 384 -6.71 19.23 13.83
CA GLY A 384 -7.67 18.59 14.74
C GLY A 384 -8.48 17.44 14.15
N GLY A 385 -7.84 16.29 13.90
CA GLY A 385 -8.52 15.05 13.52
C GLY A 385 -7.55 13.88 13.57
N VAL A 386 -7.89 12.87 14.38
CA VAL A 386 -7.32 11.54 14.59
C VAL A 386 -5.94 11.26 13.96
N THR A 387 -4.94 11.07 14.81
CA THR A 387 -3.59 10.61 14.49
C THR A 387 -3.60 9.33 13.66
N ALA A 388 -3.27 9.45 12.38
CA ALA A 388 -2.84 8.35 11.52
C ALA A 388 -1.37 8.56 11.13
N ALA A 389 -0.47 8.48 12.13
CA ALA A 389 0.96 8.19 11.94
C ALA A 389 1.63 8.01 13.31
N GLY A 390 2.40 6.92 13.47
CA GLY A 390 3.53 6.89 14.38
C GLY A 390 3.56 5.74 15.40
N GLY A 391 4.15 4.62 15.02
CA GLY A 391 5.39 4.26 15.72
C GLY A 391 6.39 5.37 15.38
N GLY A 392 6.50 6.35 16.26
CA GLY A 392 7.11 7.64 15.95
C GLY A 392 8.57 7.73 16.37
N ASP A 393 9.40 8.28 15.50
CA ASP A 393 10.53 9.12 15.88
C ASP A 393 10.71 10.26 14.86
N GLY A 394 10.39 11.50 15.30
CA GLY A 394 10.74 12.80 14.69
C GLY A 394 10.05 13.18 13.36
N ALA A 395 9.46 14.35 13.13
CA ALA A 395 9.38 15.60 13.86
C ALA A 395 8.03 16.26 13.53
N GLY A 396 7.14 16.33 14.52
CA GLY A 396 5.79 16.86 14.40
C GLY A 396 5.04 16.68 15.71
N ALA A 397 5.46 17.41 16.75
CA ALA A 397 4.76 17.60 18.04
C ALA A 397 3.97 16.40 18.62
N GLY A 398 4.54 15.18 18.55
CA GLY A 398 4.04 14.03 19.30
C GLY A 398 4.37 14.20 20.79
N LEU A 399 3.42 13.81 21.66
CA LEU A 399 3.68 13.67 23.10
C LEU A 399 4.97 12.86 23.31
N PRO A 400 5.92 13.30 24.15
CA PRO A 400 7.08 12.48 24.48
C PRO A 400 6.64 11.09 24.95
N LEU A 401 7.42 10.05 24.62
CA LEU A 401 7.08 8.65 24.91
C LEU A 401 6.62 8.40 26.36
N ARG A 402 7.26 9.06 27.33
CA ARG A 402 6.91 9.02 28.76
C ARG A 402 5.50 9.52 29.12
N PHE A 403 4.85 10.26 28.22
CA PHE A 403 3.48 10.76 28.34
C PHE A 403 2.53 10.05 27.38
N ALA A 404 3.04 9.53 26.26
CA ALA A 404 2.25 8.77 25.30
C ALA A 404 1.85 7.40 25.86
N ASP A 405 2.74 6.74 26.61
CA ASP A 405 2.50 5.41 27.20
C ASP A 405 2.91 5.36 28.67
N VAL A 406 1.92 5.18 29.55
CA VAL A 406 2.12 5.09 31.00
C VAL A 406 2.94 3.87 31.43
N THR A 407 2.98 2.79 30.64
CA THR A 407 3.71 1.56 30.98
C THR A 407 5.23 1.76 30.98
N THR A 408 5.72 2.76 30.25
CA THR A 408 7.14 3.15 30.24
C THR A 408 7.61 3.67 31.60
N ARG A 409 6.68 4.13 32.45
CA ARG A 409 6.98 4.59 33.81
C ARG A 409 6.84 3.44 34.81
N LYS A 410 7.93 3.10 35.48
CA LYS A 410 7.92 2.11 36.58
C LYS A 410 7.37 2.74 37.86
N HIS A 411 6.26 2.21 38.38
CA HIS A 411 5.71 2.55 39.69
C HIS A 411 6.15 1.51 40.74
N ASN A 412 7.14 1.87 41.54
CA ASN A 412 7.67 1.02 42.61
C ASN A 412 7.44 1.70 43.98
N PRO A 413 6.23 1.65 44.54
CA PRO A 413 5.92 2.32 45.80
C PRO A 413 6.58 1.59 46.97
N LYS A 414 7.01 2.35 47.99
CA LYS A 414 7.49 1.78 49.25
C LYS A 414 6.30 1.21 50.02
N GLN A 415 6.21 -0.12 50.07
CA GLN A 415 5.17 -0.82 50.81
C GLN A 415 5.29 -0.53 52.32
N GLN A 416 4.16 -0.25 52.97
CA GLN A 416 4.08 -0.07 54.42
C GLN A 416 3.11 -1.07 55.03
N HIS A 417 3.37 -1.43 56.28
CA HIS A 417 2.48 -2.29 57.02
C HIS A 417 1.11 -1.58 57.21
N PRO A 418 -0.03 -2.26 57.01
CA PRO A 418 -1.35 -1.64 57.07
C PRO A 418 -1.66 -0.86 58.37
N VAL A 419 -1.06 -1.29 59.48
CA VAL A 419 -1.23 -0.67 60.82
C VAL A 419 -0.24 0.49 61.06
N TYR A 420 0.85 0.58 60.29
CA TYR A 420 1.91 1.58 60.46
C TYR A 420 1.99 2.50 59.24
N GLN A 421 0.85 3.03 58.81
CA GLN A 421 0.78 4.00 57.71
C GLN A 421 0.93 5.43 58.25
N THR A 422 1.74 6.24 57.57
CA THR A 422 1.87 7.67 57.89
C THR A 422 1.11 8.51 56.87
N SER A 423 0.64 9.71 57.22
CA SER A 423 -0.06 10.57 56.24
C SER A 423 0.82 10.92 55.03
N ASN A 424 2.14 11.00 55.23
CA ASN A 424 3.11 11.26 54.15
C ASN A 424 3.27 10.09 53.19
N SER A 425 2.92 8.86 53.58
CA SER A 425 3.02 7.69 52.70
C SER A 425 1.89 7.61 51.67
N ILE A 426 0.92 8.52 51.71
CA ILE A 426 -0.14 8.64 50.70
C ILE A 426 0.44 9.24 49.40
N TYR A 427 1.43 10.12 49.49
CA TYR A 427 2.07 10.72 48.33
C TYR A 427 2.92 9.69 47.58
N GLY A 428 2.67 9.52 46.28
CA GLY A 428 3.39 8.57 45.43
C GLY A 428 2.94 7.10 45.56
N ALA A 429 1.96 6.80 46.43
CA ALA A 429 1.42 5.45 46.59
C ALA A 429 0.50 5.02 45.43
N LYS A 430 -0.13 5.99 44.73
CA LYS A 430 -1.05 5.70 43.61
C LYS A 430 -0.29 5.60 42.26
N PRO A 431 -0.52 4.56 41.46
CA PRO A 431 0.00 4.50 40.10
C PRO A 431 -0.72 5.52 39.20
N ALA A 432 0.00 6.06 38.21
CA ALA A 432 -0.61 6.87 37.16
C ALA A 432 -1.33 5.98 36.14
N SER A 433 -2.40 6.48 35.55
CA SER A 433 -3.13 5.85 34.46
C SER A 433 -3.01 6.67 33.17
N GLN A 434 -3.40 6.09 32.03
CA GLN A 434 -3.39 6.80 30.75
C GLN A 434 -4.30 8.04 30.75
N LEU A 435 -5.38 8.01 31.54
CA LEU A 435 -6.30 9.14 31.70
C LEU A 435 -5.68 10.31 32.48
N ASP A 436 -4.61 10.04 33.25
CA ASP A 436 -3.88 11.08 33.99
C ASP A 436 -2.81 11.77 33.12
N MET A 437 -2.52 11.26 31.91
CA MET A 437 -1.54 11.83 31.00
C MET A 437 -2.11 13.04 30.24
N PRO A 438 -1.30 14.08 29.97
CA PRO A 438 -1.77 15.25 29.23
C PRO A 438 -2.01 14.91 27.76
N LEU A 439 -2.99 15.58 27.13
CA LEU A 439 -3.28 15.45 25.69
C LEU A 439 -2.22 16.13 24.81
N SER A 440 -1.47 17.09 25.35
CA SER A 440 -0.35 17.75 24.67
C SER A 440 0.73 18.16 25.67
N TYR A 441 1.99 18.18 25.21
CA TYR A 441 3.14 18.60 26.03
C TYR A 441 4.01 19.58 25.25
N SER A 442 3.77 20.88 25.46
CA SER A 442 4.53 21.96 24.84
C SER A 442 5.84 22.21 25.58
N SER A 443 6.87 21.40 25.31
CA SER A 443 8.20 21.61 25.88
C SER A 443 8.93 22.78 25.21
N SER A 444 9.63 23.60 25.99
CA SER A 444 10.61 24.56 25.48
C SER A 444 12.00 23.93 25.45
N SER A 445 12.61 23.83 24.26
CA SER A 445 14.00 23.38 24.13
C SER A 445 14.94 24.50 24.55
N GLN A 446 15.76 24.24 25.57
CA GLN A 446 16.87 25.12 25.97
C GLN A 446 18.20 24.70 25.35
N ALA A 447 18.21 23.77 24.38
CA ALA A 447 19.45 23.29 23.77
C ALA A 447 20.24 24.43 23.12
N PHE A 448 19.54 25.33 22.41
CA PHE A 448 20.15 26.50 21.80
C PHE A 448 20.75 27.45 22.85
N THR A 449 19.99 27.82 23.88
CA THR A 449 20.46 28.77 24.90
C THR A 449 21.57 28.20 25.79
N ARG A 450 21.59 26.88 26.03
CA ARG A 450 22.66 26.19 26.77
C ARG A 450 23.97 26.10 26.00
N ALA A 451 23.93 26.16 24.67
CA ALA A 451 25.13 26.18 23.85
C ALA A 451 25.87 27.53 23.95
N PHE A 452 25.23 28.58 24.47
CA PHE A 452 25.89 29.85 24.71
C PHE A 452 26.75 29.77 25.98
N PRO A 453 28.02 30.21 25.92
CA PRO A 453 28.86 30.26 27.10
C PRO A 453 28.30 31.27 28.11
N VAL A 454 28.36 30.92 29.39
CA VAL A 454 27.88 31.76 30.52
C VAL A 454 28.78 32.99 30.76
N THR A 455 29.95 33.04 30.10
CA THR A 455 30.87 34.17 30.20
C THR A 455 30.32 35.39 29.48
N ALA A 456 30.43 36.57 30.11
CA ALA A 456 30.11 37.84 29.47
C ALA A 456 30.83 37.95 28.12
N ALA A 457 30.09 38.34 27.07
CA ALA A 457 30.66 38.53 25.74
C ALA A 457 31.79 39.56 25.83
N LYS A 458 33.01 39.15 25.44
CA LYS A 458 34.18 40.02 25.39
C LYS A 458 34.66 40.12 23.95
N ASN A 459 34.69 41.32 23.41
CA ASN A 459 35.35 41.58 22.14
C ASN A 459 36.82 41.92 22.41
N SER A 460 37.74 41.01 22.05
CA SER A 460 39.19 41.21 22.17
C SER A 460 39.88 41.24 20.80
N CYS A 461 39.17 41.65 19.76
CA CYS A 461 39.70 41.72 18.40
C CYS A 461 40.37 43.07 18.14
N MET A 462 41.46 43.07 17.38
CA MET A 462 41.97 44.29 16.75
C MET A 462 41.04 44.68 15.60
N VAL A 463 40.83 45.99 15.41
CA VAL A 463 40.09 46.48 14.24
C VAL A 463 41.00 46.35 13.02
N THR A 464 40.78 45.31 12.22
CA THR A 464 41.52 45.05 10.97
C THR A 464 40.73 45.47 9.73
N SER A 465 39.67 46.27 9.89
CA SER A 465 38.89 46.75 8.76
C SER A 465 39.76 47.67 7.91
N VAL A 466 39.98 47.28 6.66
CA VAL A 466 40.57 48.17 5.66
C VAL A 466 39.57 49.30 5.42
N THR A 467 40.03 50.54 5.56
CA THR A 467 39.20 51.71 5.28
C THR A 467 38.98 51.77 3.78
N ARG A 468 37.76 51.44 3.34
CA ARG A 468 37.39 51.52 1.93
C ARG A 468 36.67 52.83 1.63
N SER A 469 37.19 53.59 0.69
CA SER A 469 36.60 54.84 0.27
C SER A 469 35.29 54.58 -0.47
N LYS A 470 34.20 55.22 -0.03
CA LYS A 470 32.91 55.19 -0.77
C LYS A 470 32.94 55.98 -2.08
N VAL A 471 34.03 56.68 -2.38
CA VAL A 471 34.12 57.65 -3.48
C VAL A 471 35.16 57.25 -4.52
N HIS A 472 36.25 56.57 -4.12
CA HIS A 472 37.37 56.26 -5.01
C HIS A 472 37.88 54.83 -4.79
N LYS A 473 37.36 53.89 -5.57
CA LYS A 473 37.73 52.46 -5.55
C LYS A 473 39.23 52.20 -5.77
N ALA A 474 39.93 53.11 -6.46
CA ALA A 474 41.35 53.00 -6.78
C ALA A 474 42.29 53.24 -5.58
N LEU A 475 41.80 53.77 -4.46
CA LEU A 475 42.58 53.96 -3.23
C LEU A 475 42.48 52.76 -2.27
N ASP A 476 41.66 51.76 -2.60
CA ASP A 476 41.40 50.59 -1.76
C ASP A 476 42.35 49.40 -2.08
N ASP A 477 43.13 49.51 -3.15
CA ASP A 477 44.09 48.50 -3.63
C ASP A 477 45.53 48.91 -3.25
N TYR A 478 45.92 48.67 -2.00
CA TYR A 478 47.33 48.62 -1.57
C TYR A 478 47.54 47.53 -0.53
#